data_AF-A0A371DK11-F1
#
_entry.id   AF-A0A371DK11-F1
#
_cell.length_a   1.000
_cell.length_b   1.000
_cell.length_c   1.000
_cell.angle_alpha   90.00
_cell.angle_beta   90.00
_cell.angle_gamma   90.00
#
_symmetry.space_group_name_H-M   'P 1'
#
loop_
_entity.id
_entity.type
_entity.pdbx_description
1 polymer ?
#
loop_
_entity_poly.entity_id
_entity_poly.type
_entity_poly.pdbx_seq_one_letter_code
_entity_poly.pdbx_strand_id
1 'polypeptide(L)'
;MDSYEVLVADTVRRADPLGRCNTCLKAPPAGTKLMKRGACLAAFYCSTQCQKAHWPRHKSTCRATTAQDPASVARYGYTSFATFSRDFQDFLDAHEWALRMIVSVQRQLQRDAHPDVPFSELPMLLRVALRCQTTSSDTQKHRSPATRFAVVSQIFHDLDAYARTQERLWEQNAPVRDEIHRAFAQQLPQYTGQLFAVHYDVPAGMDHLAFFPVQTPLEPAPGTPEQRRAILEDMLDLCTRSINDGFPLRITTLEGNRFPESLLAYPGTFVRSEGCWVWKAILEDWKSYTPGQHRCLDLAVAGVKTRLAIPDLILSSLHITCAVSTLIVQDAFIRRRIPIPSIHYVRR
;
A
#
# COMPACT_ATOMS: atom_id res chain seq x y z
N MET A 1 19.51 -8.71 -8.89
CA MET A 1 18.44 -7.78 -8.49
C MET A 1 18.63 -7.61 -7.00
N ASP A 2 19.13 -6.45 -6.57
CA ASP A 2 19.50 -6.22 -5.17
C ASP A 2 18.26 -6.37 -4.28
N SER A 3 18.43 -6.94 -3.10
CA SER A 3 17.38 -7.13 -2.07
C SER A 3 16.64 -5.83 -1.68
N TYR A 4 17.16 -4.69 -2.11
CA TYR A 4 16.59 -3.35 -1.95
C TYR A 4 15.50 -2.97 -2.97
N GLU A 5 15.50 -3.55 -4.18
CA GLU A 5 14.53 -3.16 -5.24
C GLU A 5 13.11 -3.66 -4.96
N VAL A 6 12.94 -4.68 -4.12
CA VAL A 6 11.63 -5.25 -3.78
C VAL A 6 10.89 -4.42 -2.71
N LEU A 7 11.59 -3.64 -1.90
CA LEU A 7 10.99 -3.00 -0.72
C LEU A 7 10.82 -1.47 -0.86
N VAL A 8 11.60 -0.81 -1.73
CA VAL A 8 11.50 0.64 -2.02
C VAL A 8 10.62 0.92 -3.26
N ALA A 9 9.68 0.01 -3.57
CA ALA A 9 8.85 0.03 -4.78
C ALA A 9 8.00 1.30 -4.96
N ASP A 10 7.72 2.01 -3.87
CA ASP A 10 6.89 3.22 -3.86
C ASP A 10 7.71 4.53 -3.91
N THR A 11 8.92 4.45 -4.46
CA THR A 11 9.63 5.66 -4.87
C THR A 11 9.09 6.12 -6.22
N VAL A 12 8.46 7.28 -6.15
CA VAL A 12 7.73 7.88 -7.26
C VAL A 12 8.41 9.21 -7.58
N ARG A 13 8.63 9.50 -8.86
CA ARG A 13 9.09 10.83 -9.26
C ARG A 13 7.98 11.85 -9.01
N ARG A 14 8.31 13.13 -8.84
CA ARG A 14 7.33 14.21 -8.62
C ARG A 14 6.22 14.34 -9.71
N ALA A 15 6.36 13.62 -10.84
CA ALA A 15 5.39 13.50 -11.93
C ALA A 15 5.35 12.08 -12.55
N ASP A 16 5.22 11.03 -11.74
CA ASP A 16 5.25 9.65 -12.23
C ASP A 16 3.87 9.19 -12.79
N PRO A 17 3.82 8.59 -13.98
CA PRO A 17 2.61 7.92 -14.47
C PRO A 17 2.22 6.72 -13.60
N LEU A 18 0.92 6.56 -13.39
CA LEU A 18 0.35 5.39 -12.71
C LEU A 18 0.54 4.13 -13.56
N GLY A 19 0.88 3.02 -12.91
CA GLY A 19 1.07 1.72 -13.53
C GLY A 19 2.52 1.40 -13.92
N ARG A 20 3.01 0.29 -13.39
CA ARG A 20 4.33 -0.29 -13.68
C ARG A 20 4.20 -1.62 -14.39
N CYS A 21 5.27 -2.05 -15.07
CA CYS A 21 5.32 -3.39 -15.65
C CYS A 21 5.25 -4.45 -14.54
N ASN A 22 4.30 -5.38 -14.61
CA ASN A 22 4.16 -6.45 -13.59
C ASN A 22 5.33 -7.46 -13.58
N THR A 23 6.25 -7.39 -14.56
CA THR A 23 7.41 -8.28 -14.61
C THR A 23 8.69 -7.60 -14.13
N CYS A 24 8.94 -6.37 -14.57
CA CYS A 24 10.20 -5.67 -14.31
C CYS A 24 10.05 -4.43 -13.44
N LEU A 25 8.82 -4.09 -13.03
CA LEU A 25 8.46 -2.98 -12.13
C LEU A 25 8.85 -1.58 -12.64
N LYS A 26 9.32 -1.48 -13.89
CA LYS A 26 9.63 -0.19 -14.53
C LYS A 26 8.35 0.54 -14.91
N ALA A 27 8.35 1.86 -14.69
CA ALA A 27 7.37 2.77 -15.26
C ALA A 27 7.46 2.76 -16.80
N PRO A 28 6.39 3.12 -17.52
CA PRO A 28 6.46 3.31 -18.96
C PRO A 28 7.47 4.42 -19.32
N PRO A 29 8.27 4.26 -20.40
CA PRO A 29 8.99 5.37 -21.00
C PRO A 29 8.07 6.55 -21.29
N ALA A 30 8.59 7.79 -21.20
CA ALA A 30 7.82 9.01 -21.46
C ALA A 30 7.06 8.92 -22.79
N GLY A 31 5.77 9.27 -22.77
CA GLY A 31 4.89 9.23 -23.95
C GLY A 31 4.44 7.82 -24.39
N THR A 32 4.86 6.75 -23.71
CA THR A 32 4.45 5.37 -24.07
C THR A 32 3.45 4.80 -23.07
N LYS A 33 2.62 3.85 -23.53
CA LYS A 33 1.66 3.14 -22.68
C LYS A 33 2.10 1.68 -22.52
N LEU A 34 1.97 1.16 -21.30
CA LEU A 34 2.18 -0.27 -21.07
C LEU A 34 1.10 -1.09 -21.80
N MET A 35 1.52 -2.22 -22.36
CA MET A 35 0.64 -3.21 -22.97
C MET A 35 -0.23 -3.84 -21.88
N LYS A 36 -1.53 -3.93 -22.11
CA LYS A 36 -2.48 -4.51 -21.15
C LYS A 36 -2.81 -5.95 -21.54
N ARG A 37 -2.99 -6.82 -20.56
CA ARG A 37 -3.58 -8.13 -20.82
C ARG A 37 -5.05 -7.98 -21.16
N GLY A 38 -5.43 -8.25 -22.41
CA GLY A 38 -6.81 -8.08 -22.89
C GLY A 38 -7.89 -8.85 -22.11
N ALA A 39 -7.52 -9.97 -21.46
CA ALA A 39 -8.45 -10.79 -20.69
C ALA A 39 -8.89 -10.12 -19.37
N CYS A 40 -7.95 -9.84 -18.46
CA CYS A 40 -8.27 -9.29 -17.14
C CYS A 40 -8.21 -7.76 -17.08
N LEU A 41 -7.53 -7.10 -18.03
CA LEU A 41 -7.22 -5.66 -18.05
C LEU A 41 -6.47 -5.12 -16.82
N ALA A 42 -6.10 -5.99 -15.88
CA ALA A 42 -5.49 -5.65 -14.59
C ALA A 42 -3.97 -5.86 -14.54
N ALA A 43 -3.36 -6.43 -15.60
CA ALA A 43 -1.92 -6.62 -15.71
C ALA A 43 -1.33 -5.86 -16.90
N PHE A 44 -0.20 -5.20 -16.66
CA PHE A 44 0.50 -4.29 -17.55
C PHE A 44 1.94 -4.74 -17.80
N TYR A 45 2.40 -4.61 -19.04
CA TYR A 45 3.73 -5.07 -19.46
C TYR A 45 4.38 -4.07 -20.40
N CYS A 46 5.69 -3.86 -20.26
CA CYS A 46 6.44 -3.05 -21.23
C CYS A 46 6.73 -3.81 -22.54
N SER A 47 6.58 -5.15 -22.54
CA SER A 47 6.79 -5.99 -23.72
C SER A 47 6.07 -7.34 -23.62
N THR A 48 5.88 -7.99 -24.77
CA THR A 48 5.38 -9.38 -24.85
C THR A 48 6.27 -10.36 -24.08
N GLN A 49 7.59 -10.11 -24.03
CA GLN A 49 8.51 -10.92 -23.25
C GLN A 49 8.19 -10.84 -21.75
N CYS A 50 7.95 -9.63 -21.24
CA CYS A 50 7.52 -9.44 -19.86
C CYS A 50 6.20 -10.16 -19.59
N GLN A 51 5.22 -10.05 -20.49
CA GLN A 51 3.94 -10.76 -20.37
C GLN A 51 4.11 -12.27 -20.29
N LYS A 52 4.94 -12.88 -21.17
CA LYS A 52 5.20 -14.32 -21.17
C LYS A 52 5.90 -14.77 -19.89
N ALA A 53 6.86 -13.99 -19.39
CA ALA A 53 7.59 -14.29 -18.16
C ALA A 53 6.68 -14.25 -16.92
N HIS A 54 5.72 -13.32 -16.85
CA HIS A 54 4.78 -13.22 -15.72
C HIS A 54 3.62 -14.23 -15.82
N TRP A 55 3.30 -14.74 -17.02
CA TRP A 55 2.12 -15.56 -17.27
C TRP A 55 1.98 -16.80 -16.37
N PRO A 56 3.03 -17.61 -16.09
CA PRO A 56 2.89 -18.77 -15.21
C PRO A 56 2.28 -18.45 -13.85
N ARG A 57 2.54 -17.24 -13.33
CA ARG A 57 2.06 -16.77 -12.02
C ARG A 57 0.73 -16.04 -12.11
N HIS A 58 0.51 -15.31 -13.21
CA HIS A 58 -0.73 -14.56 -13.42
C HIS A 58 -1.90 -15.42 -13.92
N LYS A 59 -1.65 -16.59 -14.52
CA LYS A 59 -2.69 -17.36 -15.21
C LYS A 59 -3.88 -17.73 -14.33
N SER A 60 -3.65 -18.15 -13.09
CA SER A 60 -4.72 -18.52 -12.15
C SER A 60 -5.59 -17.31 -11.81
N THR A 61 -4.96 -16.21 -11.42
CA THR A 61 -5.64 -14.97 -11.03
C THR A 61 -6.35 -14.30 -12.23
N CYS A 62 -5.72 -14.30 -13.41
CA CYS A 62 -6.28 -13.79 -14.65
C CYS A 62 -7.62 -14.45 -14.99
N ARG A 63 -7.70 -15.78 -14.86
CA ARG A 63 -8.92 -16.56 -15.15
C ARG A 63 -10.03 -16.29 -14.14
N ALA A 64 -9.70 -16.12 -12.86
CA ALA A 64 -10.68 -15.82 -11.82
C ALA A 64 -11.37 -14.48 -12.08
N THR A 65 -10.61 -13.45 -12.45
CA THR A 65 -11.15 -12.12 -12.80
C THR A 65 -12.09 -12.16 -14.00
N THR A 66 -11.81 -13.01 -14.99
CA THR A 66 -12.64 -13.08 -16.22
C THR A 66 -13.95 -13.84 -16.06
N ALA A 67 -14.11 -14.63 -14.99
CA ALA A 67 -15.30 -15.46 -14.77
C ALA A 67 -16.45 -14.73 -14.04
N GLN A 68 -16.27 -13.45 -13.72
CA GLN A 68 -17.18 -12.68 -12.87
C GLN A 68 -18.27 -11.98 -13.67
N ASP A 69 -19.49 -11.97 -13.12
CA ASP A 69 -20.69 -11.42 -13.76
C ASP A 69 -20.60 -9.88 -13.86
N PRO A 70 -20.71 -9.28 -15.07
CA PRO A 70 -20.78 -7.83 -15.24
C PRO A 70 -21.89 -7.14 -14.44
N ALA A 71 -23.01 -7.83 -14.14
CA ALA A 71 -24.10 -7.26 -13.35
C ALA A 71 -23.67 -6.91 -11.91
N SER A 72 -22.65 -7.59 -11.36
CA SER A 72 -22.17 -7.33 -10.01
C SER A 72 -21.55 -5.93 -9.87
N VAL A 73 -20.98 -5.39 -10.95
CA VAL A 73 -20.28 -4.10 -11.00
C VAL A 73 -21.09 -2.98 -11.66
N ALA A 74 -22.20 -3.29 -12.32
CA ALA A 74 -23.05 -2.32 -13.02
C ALA A 74 -23.56 -1.20 -12.10
N ARG A 75 -23.91 -1.54 -10.85
CA ARG A 75 -24.35 -0.57 -9.83
C ARG A 75 -23.32 0.51 -9.50
N TYR A 76 -22.03 0.20 -9.72
CA TYR A 76 -20.91 1.12 -9.52
C TYR A 76 -20.54 1.86 -10.83
N GLY A 77 -21.38 1.75 -11.86
CA GLY A 77 -21.17 2.39 -13.18
C GLY A 77 -20.18 1.66 -14.08
N TYR A 78 -19.78 0.43 -13.76
CA TYR A 78 -18.82 -0.31 -14.60
C TYR A 78 -19.54 -1.18 -15.64
N THR A 79 -19.04 -1.16 -16.87
CA THR A 79 -19.56 -1.98 -17.98
C THR A 79 -18.98 -3.40 -18.00
N SER A 80 -17.91 -3.64 -17.23
CA SER A 80 -17.24 -4.94 -17.16
C SER A 80 -16.45 -5.07 -15.86
N PHE A 81 -16.40 -6.29 -15.33
CA PHE A 81 -15.59 -6.62 -14.15
C PHE A 81 -14.09 -6.36 -14.39
N ALA A 82 -13.60 -6.57 -15.61
CA ALA A 82 -12.21 -6.26 -15.97
C ALA A 82 -11.87 -4.75 -15.83
N THR A 83 -12.81 -3.86 -16.17
CA THR A 83 -12.65 -2.41 -15.96
C THR A 83 -12.67 -2.05 -14.48
N PHE A 84 -13.54 -2.70 -13.70
CA PHE A 84 -13.59 -2.54 -12.24
C PHE A 84 -12.28 -3.02 -11.57
N SER A 85 -11.79 -4.20 -11.94
CA SER A 85 -10.54 -4.78 -11.42
C SER A 85 -9.33 -3.90 -11.72
N ARG A 86 -9.25 -3.36 -12.94
CA ARG A 86 -8.21 -2.40 -13.28
C ARG A 86 -8.30 -1.14 -12.42
N ASP A 87 -9.49 -0.57 -12.29
CA ASP A 87 -9.67 0.67 -11.53
C ASP A 87 -9.39 0.47 -10.03
N PHE A 88 -9.59 -0.74 -9.52
CA PHE A 88 -9.15 -1.17 -8.19
C PHE A 88 -7.63 -1.31 -8.08
N GLN A 89 -6.95 -1.89 -9.07
CA GLN A 89 -5.48 -1.94 -9.08
C GLN A 89 -4.85 -0.53 -9.15
N ASP A 90 -5.42 0.36 -9.97
CA ASP A 90 -5.04 1.78 -9.99
C ASP A 90 -5.17 2.43 -8.61
N PHE A 91 -6.23 2.09 -7.85
CA PHE A 91 -6.47 2.59 -6.50
C PHE A 91 -5.43 2.05 -5.50
N LEU A 92 -5.10 0.75 -5.57
CA LEU A 92 -4.04 0.17 -4.74
C LEU A 92 -2.68 0.82 -4.99
N ASP A 93 -2.31 1.04 -6.26
CA ASP A 93 -1.07 1.74 -6.64
C ASP A 93 -1.13 3.20 -6.15
N ALA A 94 -2.23 3.91 -6.39
CA ALA A 94 -2.39 5.30 -5.96
C ALA A 94 -2.13 5.48 -4.46
N HIS A 95 -2.60 4.54 -3.64
CA HIS A 95 -2.56 4.58 -2.18
C HIS A 95 -1.57 3.60 -1.55
N GLU A 96 -0.62 3.07 -2.32
CA GLU A 96 0.30 2.01 -1.89
C GLU A 96 0.98 2.36 -0.55
N TRP A 97 1.52 3.58 -0.44
CA TRP A 97 2.18 4.05 0.76
C TRP A 97 1.28 3.97 1.99
N ALA A 98 0.10 4.58 1.89
CA ALA A 98 -0.84 4.68 3.01
C ALA A 98 -1.39 3.30 3.40
N LEU A 99 -1.70 2.45 2.43
CA LEU A 99 -2.14 1.07 2.67
C LEU A 99 -1.06 0.24 3.37
N ARG A 100 0.19 0.28 2.90
CA ARG A 100 1.31 -0.43 3.53
C ARG A 100 1.65 0.15 4.91
N MET A 101 1.47 1.47 5.12
CA MET A 101 1.61 2.06 6.45
C MET A 101 0.52 1.56 7.41
N ILE A 102 -0.75 1.54 6.99
CA ILE A 102 -1.86 0.97 7.78
C ILE A 102 -1.55 -0.46 8.21
N VAL A 103 -1.08 -1.29 7.27
CA VAL A 103 -0.67 -2.68 7.53
C VAL A 103 0.43 -2.74 8.59
N SER A 104 1.47 -1.92 8.46
CA SER A 104 2.61 -1.86 9.39
C SER A 104 2.18 -1.40 10.79
N VAL A 105 1.36 -0.35 10.85
CA VAL A 105 0.80 0.22 12.08
C VAL A 105 -0.09 -0.80 12.81
N GLN A 106 -1.03 -1.41 12.10
CA GLN A 106 -1.93 -2.43 12.67
C GLN A 106 -1.16 -3.61 13.22
N ARG A 107 -0.11 -4.07 12.53
CA ARG A 107 0.77 -5.14 13.02
C ARG A 107 1.51 -4.76 14.30
N GLN A 108 2.04 -3.54 14.38
CA GLN A 108 2.73 -3.09 15.58
C GLN A 108 1.77 -2.91 16.76
N LEU A 109 0.58 -2.34 16.53
CA LEU A 109 -0.47 -2.24 17.55
C LEU A 109 -0.90 -3.61 18.07
N GLN A 110 -1.06 -4.60 17.18
CA GLN A 110 -1.38 -5.97 17.55
C GLN A 110 -0.28 -6.58 18.43
N ARG A 111 0.99 -6.40 18.05
CA ARG A 111 2.12 -6.87 18.85
C ARG A 111 2.17 -6.19 20.22
N ASP A 112 1.94 -4.89 20.28
CA ASP A 112 1.96 -4.11 21.52
C ASP A 112 0.83 -4.48 22.48
N ALA A 113 -0.32 -4.90 21.96
CA ALA A 113 -1.45 -5.38 22.74
C ALA A 113 -1.24 -6.81 23.31
N HIS A 114 -0.27 -7.55 22.78
CA HIS A 114 -0.02 -8.96 23.11
C HIS A 114 1.48 -9.22 23.33
N PRO A 115 2.13 -8.58 24.33
CA PRO A 115 3.59 -8.63 24.50
C PRO A 115 4.13 -10.03 24.81
N ASP A 116 3.31 -10.88 25.42
CA ASP A 116 3.70 -12.24 25.84
C ASP A 116 3.41 -13.30 24.76
N VAL A 117 2.79 -12.91 23.63
CA VAL A 117 2.46 -13.83 22.54
C VAL A 117 3.57 -13.79 21.48
N PRO A 118 4.15 -14.94 21.10
CA PRO A 118 5.12 -14.99 20.02
C PRO A 118 4.56 -14.37 18.74
N PHE A 119 5.39 -13.61 18.01
CA PHE A 119 4.94 -12.90 16.80
C PHE A 119 4.38 -13.83 15.72
N SER A 120 4.87 -15.08 15.67
CA SER A 120 4.42 -16.14 14.78
C SER A 120 3.03 -16.70 15.11
N GLU A 121 2.53 -16.44 16.32
CA GLU A 121 1.24 -16.90 16.84
C GLU A 121 0.17 -15.79 16.84
N LEU A 122 0.57 -14.53 16.57
CA LEU A 122 -0.38 -13.44 16.37
C LEU A 122 -1.20 -13.65 15.09
N PRO A 123 -2.41 -13.08 15.00
CA PRO A 123 -3.24 -13.19 13.79
C PRO A 123 -2.49 -12.82 12.50
N MET A 124 -2.50 -13.75 11.55
CA MET A 124 -1.73 -13.65 10.30
C MET A 124 -2.54 -13.16 9.09
N LEU A 125 -3.76 -12.69 9.32
CA LEU A 125 -4.65 -12.14 8.30
C LEU A 125 -5.25 -10.80 8.75
N LEU A 126 -4.96 -9.72 8.03
CA LEU A 126 -5.67 -8.45 8.16
C LEU A 126 -6.67 -8.29 7.02
N ARG A 127 -7.95 -8.14 7.34
CA ARG A 127 -8.98 -7.78 6.37
C ARG A 127 -9.17 -6.28 6.34
N VAL A 128 -9.00 -5.69 5.16
CA VAL A 128 -9.29 -4.28 4.86
C VAL A 128 -10.58 -4.24 4.04
N ALA A 129 -11.67 -3.81 4.67
CA ALA A 129 -12.94 -3.67 3.99
C ALA A 129 -12.98 -2.35 3.21
N LEU A 130 -13.32 -2.44 1.91
CA LEU A 130 -13.41 -1.29 1.03
C LEU A 130 -14.85 -1.00 0.63
N ARG A 131 -15.17 0.28 0.45
CA ARG A 131 -16.39 0.75 -0.20
C ARG A 131 -16.04 1.37 -1.54
N CYS A 132 -16.77 1.02 -2.58
CA CYS A 132 -16.69 1.70 -3.86
C CYS A 132 -17.49 3.01 -3.77
N GLN A 133 -16.84 4.13 -4.06
CA GLN A 133 -17.45 5.46 -4.03
C GLN A 133 -18.10 5.83 -5.36
N THR A 134 -17.80 5.11 -6.45
CA THR A 134 -18.37 5.41 -7.76
C THR A 134 -19.78 4.87 -7.89
N THR A 135 -20.58 5.60 -8.64
CA THR A 135 -22.00 5.36 -8.90
C THR A 135 -22.25 5.17 -10.39
N SER A 136 -23.47 4.75 -10.76
CA SER A 136 -23.88 4.64 -12.16
C SER A 136 -23.83 5.96 -12.94
N SER A 137 -23.89 7.10 -12.26
CA SER A 137 -23.76 8.43 -12.87
C SER A 137 -22.33 8.86 -13.18
N ASP A 138 -21.31 8.19 -12.61
CA ASP A 138 -19.92 8.57 -12.80
C ASP A 138 -19.40 8.14 -14.17
N THR A 139 -18.98 9.10 -15.00
CA THR A 139 -18.30 8.76 -16.26
C THR A 139 -16.86 8.29 -16.00
N GLN A 140 -16.35 7.39 -16.85
CA GLN A 140 -14.99 6.85 -16.73
C GLN A 140 -13.90 7.94 -16.69
N LYS A 141 -14.16 9.11 -17.29
CA LYS A 141 -13.22 10.25 -17.31
C LYS A 141 -13.02 10.89 -15.92
N HIS A 142 -14.02 10.81 -15.04
CA HIS A 142 -13.99 11.44 -13.71
C HIS A 142 -13.56 10.50 -12.58
N ARG A 143 -13.40 9.20 -12.85
CA ARG A 143 -12.96 8.24 -11.84
C ARG A 143 -11.48 8.43 -11.56
N SER A 144 -11.12 9.24 -10.57
CA SER A 144 -9.74 9.40 -10.12
C SER A 144 -9.27 8.17 -9.33
N PRO A 145 -8.06 7.64 -9.56
CA PRO A 145 -7.45 6.59 -8.74
C PRO A 145 -7.44 6.93 -7.24
N ALA A 146 -7.42 8.22 -6.90
CA ALA A 146 -7.40 8.68 -5.52
C ALA A 146 -8.74 8.50 -4.77
N THR A 147 -9.89 8.49 -5.46
CA THR A 147 -11.22 8.63 -4.79
C THR A 147 -12.22 7.53 -5.11
N ARG A 148 -11.86 6.53 -5.93
CA ARG A 148 -12.81 5.47 -6.34
C ARG A 148 -13.24 4.54 -5.21
N PHE A 149 -12.39 4.36 -4.20
CA PHE A 149 -12.67 3.50 -3.06
C PHE A 149 -12.34 4.23 -1.75
N ALA A 150 -12.98 3.81 -0.67
CA ALA A 150 -12.67 4.21 0.68
C ALA A 150 -12.40 2.99 1.54
N VAL A 151 -11.49 3.13 2.49
CA VAL A 151 -11.31 2.16 3.58
C VAL A 151 -12.41 2.38 4.60
N VAL A 152 -13.10 1.28 4.94
CA VAL A 152 -14.21 1.25 5.90
C VAL A 152 -13.75 0.73 7.26
N SER A 153 -12.99 -0.37 7.26
CA SER A 153 -12.50 -1.00 8.49
C SER A 153 -11.24 -1.81 8.24
N GLN A 154 -10.46 -2.05 9.29
CA GLN A 154 -9.36 -3.02 9.30
C GLN A 154 -9.54 -3.94 10.50
N ILE A 155 -9.64 -5.25 10.27
CA ILE A 155 -9.95 -6.23 11.31
C ILE A 155 -9.09 -7.47 11.11
N PHE A 156 -8.50 -7.99 12.18
CA PHE A 156 -7.76 -9.23 12.15
C PHE A 156 -8.69 -10.44 12.14
N HIS A 157 -8.31 -11.46 11.36
CA HIS A 157 -9.02 -12.73 11.25
C HIS A 157 -8.07 -13.90 11.44
N ASP A 158 -8.64 -15.06 11.74
CA ASP A 158 -7.93 -16.34 11.76
C ASP A 158 -7.62 -16.77 10.31
N LEU A 159 -6.33 -16.90 10.00
CA LEU A 159 -5.86 -17.19 8.65
C LEU A 159 -6.25 -18.62 8.22
N ASP A 160 -6.19 -19.59 9.13
CA ASP A 160 -6.48 -20.99 8.81
C ASP A 160 -7.98 -21.19 8.57
N ALA A 161 -8.83 -20.54 9.35
CA ALA A 161 -10.27 -20.50 9.15
C ALA A 161 -10.63 -19.82 7.83
N TYR A 162 -9.95 -18.71 7.49
CA TYR A 162 -10.09 -18.09 6.18
C TYR A 162 -9.68 -19.05 5.06
N ALA A 163 -8.52 -19.70 5.17
CA ALA A 163 -8.02 -20.63 4.16
C ALA A 163 -8.99 -21.82 3.94
N ARG A 164 -9.61 -22.34 5.01
CA ARG A 164 -10.64 -23.39 4.91
C ARG A 164 -11.94 -22.89 4.26
N THR A 165 -12.41 -21.69 4.63
CA THR A 165 -13.68 -21.15 4.11
C THR A 165 -13.56 -20.62 2.68
N GLN A 166 -12.36 -20.17 2.29
CA GLN A 166 -12.04 -19.62 0.97
C GLN A 166 -11.03 -20.51 0.22
N GLU A 167 -11.13 -21.83 0.39
CA GLU A 167 -10.15 -22.82 -0.11
C GLU A 167 -9.78 -22.58 -1.57
N ARG A 168 -10.77 -22.41 -2.44
CA ARG A 168 -10.53 -22.17 -3.87
C ARG A 168 -9.68 -20.91 -4.12
N LEU A 169 -9.93 -19.82 -3.40
CA LEU A 169 -9.17 -18.57 -3.55
C LEU A 169 -7.77 -18.71 -2.93
N TRP A 170 -7.68 -19.40 -1.80
CA TRP A 170 -6.42 -19.70 -1.12
C TRP A 170 -5.49 -20.51 -2.02
N GLU A 171 -5.99 -21.58 -2.65
CA GLU A 171 -5.22 -22.43 -3.56
C GLU A 171 -4.83 -21.73 -4.86
N GLN A 172 -5.69 -20.86 -5.41
CA GLN A 172 -5.36 -20.06 -6.60
C GLN A 172 -4.14 -19.15 -6.40
N ASN A 173 -3.88 -18.75 -5.16
CA ASN A 173 -2.75 -17.91 -4.77
C ASN A 173 -1.53 -18.71 -4.31
N ALA A 174 -1.57 -20.06 -4.25
CA ALA A 174 -0.44 -20.87 -3.84
C ALA A 174 0.85 -20.61 -4.67
N PRO A 175 0.80 -20.52 -6.03
CA PRO A 175 2.00 -20.22 -6.81
C PRO A 175 2.59 -18.83 -6.52
N VAL A 176 1.74 -17.87 -6.15
CA VAL A 176 2.16 -16.52 -5.75
C VAL A 176 2.85 -16.57 -4.39
N ARG A 177 2.27 -17.28 -3.41
CA ARG A 177 2.90 -17.47 -2.10
C ARG A 177 4.27 -18.15 -2.21
N ASP A 178 4.38 -19.25 -2.97
CA ASP A 178 5.64 -19.99 -3.13
C ASP A 178 6.75 -19.12 -3.72
N GLU A 179 6.40 -18.26 -4.67
CA GLU A 179 7.35 -17.31 -5.23
C GLU A 179 7.79 -16.26 -4.22
N ILE A 180 6.83 -15.66 -3.51
CA ILE A 180 7.10 -14.67 -2.48
C ILE A 180 7.99 -15.27 -1.38
N HIS A 181 7.71 -16.50 -0.94
CA HIS A 181 8.59 -17.25 -0.03
C HIS A 181 10.01 -17.38 -0.58
N ARG A 182 10.18 -17.84 -1.82
CA ARG A 182 11.51 -17.99 -2.44
C ARG A 182 12.25 -16.67 -2.57
N ALA A 183 11.55 -15.61 -2.98
CA ALA A 183 12.14 -14.28 -3.13
C ALA A 183 12.63 -13.74 -1.78
N PHE A 184 11.79 -13.81 -0.74
CA PHE A 184 12.17 -13.32 0.59
C PHE A 184 13.23 -14.18 1.26
N ALA A 185 13.18 -15.51 1.14
CA ALA A 185 14.23 -16.38 1.67
C ALA A 185 15.61 -16.08 1.06
N GLN A 186 15.66 -15.67 -0.22
CA GLN A 186 16.91 -15.29 -0.88
C GLN A 186 17.39 -13.87 -0.51
N GLN A 187 16.46 -12.96 -0.22
CA GLN A 187 16.76 -11.52 -0.09
C GLN A 187 16.81 -11.02 1.35
N LEU A 188 16.14 -11.70 2.28
CA LEU A 188 15.90 -11.25 3.64
C LEU A 188 16.39 -12.32 4.64
N PRO A 189 17.63 -12.16 5.18
CA PRO A 189 18.16 -13.10 6.18
C PRO A 189 17.27 -13.27 7.41
N GLN A 190 16.51 -12.23 7.77
CA GLN A 190 15.59 -12.27 8.92
C GLN A 190 14.21 -12.80 8.60
N TYR A 191 13.98 -13.34 7.40
CA TYR A 191 12.70 -13.94 7.05
C TYR A 191 12.46 -15.22 7.86
N THR A 192 11.34 -15.26 8.59
CA THR A 192 10.97 -16.38 9.48
C THR A 192 10.41 -17.59 8.74
N GLY A 193 10.19 -17.47 7.43
CA GLY A 193 9.49 -18.49 6.65
C GLY A 193 7.96 -18.36 6.69
N GLN A 194 7.39 -17.37 7.39
CA GLN A 194 5.94 -17.13 7.43
C GLN A 194 5.53 -15.88 6.63
N LEU A 195 4.34 -15.94 6.00
CA LEU A 195 3.75 -14.80 5.30
C LEU A 195 2.56 -14.24 6.06
N PHE A 196 2.54 -12.92 6.20
CA PHE A 196 1.35 -12.20 6.58
C PHE A 196 0.45 -11.96 5.37
N ALA A 197 -0.82 -12.27 5.50
CA ALA A 197 -1.81 -12.00 4.48
C ALA A 197 -2.57 -10.70 4.78
N VAL A 198 -2.79 -9.91 3.74
CA VAL A 198 -3.73 -8.78 3.75
C VAL A 198 -4.81 -9.09 2.71
N HIS A 199 -6.04 -9.21 3.19
CA HIS A 199 -7.22 -9.42 2.35
C HIS A 199 -7.95 -8.11 2.17
N TYR A 200 -8.08 -7.66 0.93
CA TYR A 200 -8.97 -6.58 0.57
C TYR A 200 -10.32 -7.17 0.19
N ASP A 201 -11.32 -6.88 1.01
CA ASP A 201 -12.72 -7.17 0.72
C ASP A 201 -13.28 -6.03 -0.12
N VAL A 202 -13.43 -6.29 -1.42
CA VAL A 202 -13.81 -5.29 -2.42
C VAL A 202 -15.25 -5.54 -2.84
N PRO A 203 -16.06 -4.47 -3.04
CA PRO A 203 -17.42 -4.64 -3.51
C PRO A 203 -17.51 -5.40 -4.83
N ALA A 204 -18.71 -5.91 -5.12
CA ALA A 204 -18.98 -6.80 -6.25
C ALA A 204 -18.37 -8.22 -6.12
N GLY A 205 -18.08 -8.66 -4.89
CA GLY A 205 -17.54 -10.00 -4.63
C GLY A 205 -16.12 -10.17 -5.16
N MET A 206 -15.36 -9.07 -5.21
CA MET A 206 -13.95 -9.11 -5.60
C MET A 206 -13.10 -9.28 -4.35
N ASP A 207 -12.24 -10.28 -4.37
CA ASP A 207 -11.24 -10.48 -3.33
C ASP A 207 -9.84 -10.21 -3.88
N HIS A 208 -9.00 -9.58 -3.07
CA HIS A 208 -7.59 -9.42 -3.39
C HIS A 208 -6.72 -9.76 -2.18
N LEU A 209 -5.71 -10.60 -2.38
CA LEU A 209 -4.75 -10.99 -1.36
C LEU A 209 -3.38 -10.41 -1.70
N ALA A 210 -2.79 -9.74 -0.72
CA ALA A 210 -1.38 -9.36 -0.72
C ALA A 210 -0.66 -10.13 0.39
N PHE A 211 0.61 -10.47 0.17
CA PHE A 211 1.42 -11.23 1.13
C PHE A 211 2.71 -10.48 1.45
N PHE A 212 3.05 -10.42 2.73
CA PHE A 212 4.23 -9.71 3.24
C PHE A 212 5.07 -10.63 4.13
N PRO A 213 6.40 -10.48 4.15
CA PRO A 213 7.25 -11.35 4.94
C PRO A 213 7.08 -11.06 6.43
N VAL A 214 7.02 -12.12 7.24
CA VAL A 214 7.25 -11.99 8.67
C VAL A 214 8.74 -12.10 8.93
N GLN A 215 9.29 -11.08 9.59
CA GLN A 215 10.71 -11.00 9.87
C GLN A 215 10.98 -10.97 11.37
N THR A 216 12.11 -11.56 11.78
CA THR A 216 12.64 -11.39 13.13
C THR A 216 13.09 -9.93 13.30
N PRO A 217 12.58 -9.20 14.31
CA PRO A 217 13.04 -7.85 14.62
C PRO A 217 14.54 -7.80 14.92
N LEU A 218 15.26 -6.86 14.30
CA LEU A 218 16.67 -6.58 14.63
C LEU A 218 16.81 -5.90 15.99
N GLU A 219 15.87 -5.00 16.29
CA GLU A 219 15.85 -4.20 17.52
C GLU A 219 14.40 -4.12 18.06
N PRO A 220 14.22 -3.92 19.37
CA PRO A 220 12.90 -3.66 19.92
C PRO A 220 12.34 -2.33 19.40
N ALA A 221 11.01 -2.26 19.27
CA ALA A 221 10.37 -1.01 18.89
C ALA A 221 10.63 0.06 19.98
N PRO A 222 11.00 1.30 19.60
CA PRO A 222 11.31 2.37 20.55
C PRO A 222 10.10 2.74 21.42
N GLY A 223 10.39 3.27 22.62
CA GLY A 223 9.38 3.74 23.57
C GLY A 223 8.61 2.63 24.29
N THR A 224 7.60 3.02 25.05
CA THR A 224 6.64 2.11 25.71
C THR A 224 5.44 1.82 24.79
N PRO A 225 4.73 0.69 24.97
CA PRO A 225 3.49 0.39 24.23
C PRO A 225 2.47 1.55 24.26
N GLU A 226 2.32 2.23 25.40
CA GLU A 226 1.40 3.35 25.56
C GLU A 226 1.79 4.56 24.72
N GLN A 227 3.10 4.88 24.69
CA GLN A 227 3.63 5.97 23.86
C GLN A 227 3.48 5.64 22.37
N ARG A 228 3.79 4.39 21.98
CA ARG A 228 3.63 3.94 20.59
C ARG A 228 2.17 4.01 20.16
N ARG A 229 1.24 3.54 20.99
CA ARG A 229 -0.19 3.53 20.68
C ARG A 229 -0.69 4.91 20.25
N ALA A 230 -0.37 5.97 20.98
CA ALA A 230 -0.81 7.32 20.64
C ALA A 230 -0.30 7.79 19.26
N ILE A 231 0.98 7.53 18.95
CA ILE A 231 1.60 7.88 17.65
C ILE A 231 0.96 7.07 16.52
N LEU A 232 0.83 5.75 16.74
CA LEU A 232 0.33 4.81 15.76
C LEU A 232 -1.15 5.02 15.43
N GLU A 233 -1.97 5.39 16.42
CA GLU A 233 -3.38 5.75 16.19
C GLU A 233 -3.52 7.03 15.36
N ASP A 234 -2.70 8.07 15.62
CA ASP A 234 -2.69 9.27 14.79
C ASP A 234 -2.23 8.98 13.36
N MET A 235 -1.22 8.12 13.18
CA MET A 235 -0.76 7.71 11.84
C MET A 235 -1.81 6.89 11.10
N LEU A 236 -2.52 6.00 11.80
CA LEU A 236 -3.62 5.22 11.24
C LEU A 236 -4.76 6.14 10.75
N ASP A 237 -5.12 7.15 11.55
CA ASP A 237 -6.14 8.15 11.17
C ASP A 237 -5.68 8.97 9.96
N LEU A 238 -4.43 9.46 9.96
CA LEU A 238 -3.85 10.21 8.84
C LEU A 238 -3.86 9.40 7.54
N CYS A 239 -3.43 8.14 7.57
CA CYS A 239 -3.46 7.26 6.40
C CYS A 239 -4.89 6.99 5.92
N THR A 240 -5.82 6.74 6.85
CA THR A 240 -7.22 6.49 6.50
C THR A 240 -7.86 7.72 5.85
N ARG A 241 -7.60 8.92 6.37
CA ARG A 241 -8.05 10.19 5.77
C ARG A 241 -7.40 10.46 4.43
N SER A 242 -6.08 10.22 4.29
CA SER A 242 -5.38 10.33 3.01
C SER A 242 -6.06 9.51 1.92
N ILE A 243 -6.45 8.28 2.25
CA ILE A 243 -7.17 7.40 1.33
C ILE A 243 -8.59 7.92 1.06
N ASN A 244 -9.35 8.17 2.13
CA ASN A 244 -10.79 8.43 2.02
C ASN A 244 -11.12 9.81 1.45
N ASP A 245 -10.27 10.81 1.72
CA ASP A 245 -10.44 12.19 1.26
C ASP A 245 -9.64 12.49 -0.02
N GLY A 246 -8.92 11.49 -0.56
CA GLY A 246 -8.35 11.55 -1.91
C GLY A 246 -7.08 12.40 -2.04
N PHE A 247 -6.21 12.40 -1.03
CA PHE A 247 -4.88 13.01 -1.10
C PHE A 247 -3.77 11.95 -0.88
N PRO A 248 -3.48 11.10 -1.89
CA PRO A 248 -2.54 10.00 -1.72
C PRO A 248 -1.14 10.49 -1.33
N LEU A 249 -0.58 9.85 -0.30
CA LEU A 249 0.78 10.07 0.19
C LEU A 249 1.77 9.24 -0.64
N ARG A 250 2.87 9.85 -1.11
CA ARG A 250 3.94 9.14 -1.84
C ARG A 250 5.32 9.66 -1.47
N ILE A 251 6.32 8.77 -1.50
CA ILE A 251 7.73 9.15 -1.31
C ILE A 251 8.28 9.68 -2.63
N THR A 252 8.82 10.90 -2.61
CA THR A 252 9.39 11.52 -3.82
C THR A 252 10.89 11.27 -3.94
N THR A 253 11.36 10.97 -5.15
CA THR A 253 12.78 11.00 -5.52
C THR A 253 13.08 12.22 -6.39
N LEU A 254 14.28 12.80 -6.24
CA LEU A 254 14.82 13.77 -7.19
C LEU A 254 15.29 13.06 -8.48
N GLU A 255 15.29 13.77 -9.60
CA GLU A 255 15.78 13.24 -10.87
C GLU A 255 17.26 12.85 -10.77
N GLY A 256 17.59 11.65 -11.27
CA GLY A 256 18.96 11.10 -11.25
C GLY A 256 19.30 10.27 -10.01
N ASN A 257 18.54 10.38 -8.92
CA ASN A 257 18.77 9.60 -7.72
C ASN A 257 18.03 8.24 -7.79
N ARG A 258 18.78 7.15 -7.55
CA ARG A 258 18.21 5.79 -7.44
C ARG A 258 17.39 5.59 -6.16
N PHE A 259 17.55 6.49 -5.20
CA PHE A 259 17.00 6.38 -3.85
C PHE A 259 16.44 7.73 -3.39
N PRO A 260 15.39 7.76 -2.53
CA PRO A 260 14.82 9.01 -2.07
C PRO A 260 15.77 9.64 -1.05
N GLU A 261 15.86 10.96 -0.99
CA GLU A 261 16.73 11.64 -0.01
C GLU A 261 16.14 11.58 1.41
N SER A 262 14.82 11.39 1.49
CA SER A 262 14.06 11.32 2.73
C SER A 262 13.05 10.17 2.66
N LEU A 263 12.69 9.61 3.82
CA LEU A 263 11.59 8.64 3.94
C LEU A 263 10.21 9.31 4.08
N LEU A 264 10.17 10.65 4.03
CA LEU A 264 8.92 11.40 4.11
C LEU A 264 8.06 11.14 2.88
N ALA A 265 6.80 10.80 3.14
CA ALA A 265 5.77 10.84 2.13
C ALA A 265 5.13 12.23 2.08
N TYR A 266 4.80 12.66 0.88
CA TYR A 266 4.17 13.94 0.59
C TYR A 266 2.76 13.70 0.06
N PRO A 267 1.80 14.55 0.42
CA PRO A 267 0.47 14.47 -0.16
C PRO A 267 0.51 14.95 -1.61
N GLY A 268 -0.36 14.38 -2.43
CA GLY A 268 -0.51 14.78 -3.83
C GLY A 268 -1.90 14.56 -4.38
N THR A 269 -2.05 14.88 -5.65
CA THR A 269 -3.28 14.69 -6.43
C THR A 269 -2.97 14.02 -7.76
N PHE A 270 -3.93 13.26 -8.29
CA PHE A 270 -3.82 12.66 -9.61
C PHE A 270 -4.46 13.57 -10.66
N VAL A 271 -3.65 13.95 -11.65
CA VAL A 271 -4.11 14.71 -12.81
C VAL A 271 -4.00 13.88 -14.07
N ARG A 272 -4.85 14.16 -15.07
CA ARG A 272 -4.72 13.54 -16.40
C ARG A 272 -3.63 14.26 -17.17
N SER A 273 -2.66 13.50 -17.68
CA SER A 273 -1.65 13.97 -18.62
C SER A 273 -1.44 12.91 -19.71
N GLU A 274 -1.55 13.30 -20.99
CA GLU A 274 -1.37 12.41 -22.15
C GLU A 274 -2.20 11.09 -22.10
N GLY A 275 -3.38 11.16 -21.48
CA GLY A 275 -4.28 10.01 -21.32
C GLY A 275 -3.88 9.04 -20.20
N CYS A 276 -2.85 9.35 -19.42
CA CYS A 276 -2.44 8.64 -18.21
C CYS A 276 -2.79 9.45 -16.94
N TRP A 277 -2.90 8.76 -15.82
CA TRP A 277 -2.96 9.42 -14.51
C TRP A 277 -1.53 9.70 -14.05
N VAL A 278 -1.25 10.92 -13.64
CA VAL A 278 0.06 11.35 -13.13
C VAL A 278 -0.15 11.91 -11.73
N TRP A 279 0.61 11.38 -10.77
CA TRP A 279 0.62 11.92 -9.42
C TRP A 279 1.46 13.19 -9.39
N LYS A 280 0.93 14.25 -8.78
CA LYS A 280 1.65 15.50 -8.53
C LYS A 280 1.58 15.83 -7.05
N ALA A 281 2.73 16.07 -6.43
CA ALA A 281 2.79 16.57 -5.07
C ALA A 281 2.05 17.91 -4.96
N ILE A 282 1.27 18.09 -3.89
CA ILE A 282 0.64 19.39 -3.59
C ILE A 282 1.55 20.27 -2.72
N LEU A 283 2.59 19.68 -2.11
CA LEU A 283 3.61 20.36 -1.32
C LEU A 283 4.99 20.05 -1.89
N GLU A 284 5.88 21.04 -1.92
CA GLU A 284 7.30 20.81 -2.22
C GLU A 284 8.06 20.23 -1.02
N ASP A 285 7.72 20.71 0.18
CA ASP A 285 8.28 20.31 1.47
C ASP A 285 7.21 20.50 2.55
N TRP A 286 7.28 19.74 3.63
CA TRP A 286 6.34 19.92 4.74
C TRP A 286 6.51 21.27 5.45
N LYS A 287 7.68 21.91 5.36
CA LYS A 287 7.93 23.27 5.87
C LYS A 287 7.16 24.35 5.11
N SER A 288 6.73 24.08 3.88
CA SER A 288 5.91 25.03 3.10
C SER A 288 4.40 24.84 3.31
N TYR A 289 4.00 23.83 4.09
CA TYR A 289 2.59 23.62 4.42
C TYR A 289 2.01 24.83 5.17
N THR A 290 0.94 25.38 4.61
CA THR A 290 0.18 26.48 5.21
C THR A 290 -1.31 26.09 5.28
N PRO A 291 -1.94 26.10 6.47
CA PRO A 291 -3.37 25.80 6.60
C PRO A 291 -4.25 26.69 5.71
N GLY A 292 -5.32 26.13 5.16
CA GLY A 292 -6.32 26.83 4.35
C GLY A 292 -6.12 26.66 2.84
N GLN A 293 -5.00 26.10 2.39
CA GLN A 293 -4.75 25.82 0.98
C GLN A 293 -5.36 24.49 0.52
N HIS A 294 -5.54 23.53 1.44
CA HIS A 294 -5.92 22.17 1.11
C HIS A 294 -6.86 21.59 2.17
N ARG A 295 -8.16 21.90 2.08
CA ARG A 295 -9.17 21.56 3.11
C ARG A 295 -9.07 20.13 3.67
N CYS A 296 -8.95 19.11 2.81
CA CYS A 296 -8.88 17.71 3.27
C CYS A 296 -7.59 17.44 4.06
N LEU A 297 -6.45 17.95 3.58
CA LEU A 297 -5.19 17.86 4.31
C LEU A 297 -5.26 18.63 5.62
N ASP A 298 -5.85 19.83 5.63
CA ASP A 298 -6.01 20.65 6.84
C ASP A 298 -6.79 19.93 7.93
N LEU A 299 -7.89 19.26 7.55
CA LEU A 299 -8.68 18.45 8.48
C LEU A 299 -7.90 17.25 9.01
N ALA A 300 -7.07 16.62 8.18
CA ALA A 300 -6.23 15.50 8.61
C ALA A 300 -5.10 15.95 9.54
N VAL A 301 -4.45 17.09 9.26
CA VAL A 301 -3.42 17.65 10.15
C VAL A 301 -4.02 18.07 11.49
N ALA A 302 -5.18 18.72 11.48
CA ALA A 302 -5.89 19.11 12.70
C ALA A 302 -6.38 17.90 13.53
N GLY A 303 -6.49 16.72 12.92
CA GLY A 303 -6.91 15.47 13.58
C GLY A 303 -5.83 14.80 14.45
N VAL A 304 -4.57 15.20 14.32
CA VAL A 304 -3.42 14.61 15.04
C VAL A 304 -3.46 14.97 16.52
N LYS A 305 -3.76 13.99 17.38
CA LYS A 305 -4.00 14.18 18.82
C LYS A 305 -2.71 14.40 19.62
N THR A 306 -1.62 13.76 19.18
CA THR A 306 -0.28 13.88 19.78
C THR A 306 0.34 15.25 19.55
N ARG A 307 -0.22 16.07 18.65
CA ARG A 307 0.29 17.37 18.21
C ARG A 307 1.69 17.32 17.59
N LEU A 308 2.16 16.14 17.20
CA LEU A 308 3.38 16.00 16.42
C LEU A 308 3.19 16.69 15.06
N ALA A 309 4.22 17.38 14.58
CA ALA A 309 4.25 17.79 13.19
C ALA A 309 4.18 16.56 12.29
N ILE A 310 3.52 16.65 11.13
CA ILE A 310 3.35 15.48 10.24
C ILE A 310 4.66 14.79 9.85
N PRO A 311 5.77 15.51 9.56
CA PRO A 311 7.06 14.86 9.35
C PRO A 311 7.51 13.99 10.52
N ASP A 312 7.34 14.48 11.75
CA ASP A 312 7.75 13.77 12.95
C ASP A 312 6.83 12.57 13.22
N LEU A 313 5.52 12.71 12.96
CA LEU A 313 4.56 11.60 13.01
C LEU A 313 4.94 10.50 12.02
N ILE A 314 5.26 10.84 10.76
CA ILE A 314 5.67 9.89 9.73
C ILE A 314 6.97 9.19 10.13
N LEU A 315 8.01 9.93 10.49
CA LEU A 315 9.32 9.36 10.82
C LEU A 315 9.26 8.51 12.09
N SER A 316 8.53 8.97 13.12
CA SER A 316 8.34 8.20 14.35
C SER A 316 7.58 6.91 14.08
N SER A 317 6.52 6.95 13.27
CA SER A 317 5.74 5.76 12.91
C SER A 317 6.56 4.76 12.08
N LEU A 318 7.34 5.23 11.12
CA LEU A 318 8.26 4.40 10.35
C LEU A 318 9.31 3.74 11.25
N HIS A 319 9.85 4.47 12.24
CA HIS A 319 10.83 3.93 13.16
C HIS A 319 10.21 2.92 14.13
N ILE A 320 9.05 3.24 14.69
CA ILE A 320 8.29 2.33 15.57
C ILE A 320 7.95 1.02 14.86
N THR A 321 7.51 1.10 13.60
CA THR A 321 7.06 -0.05 12.83
C THR A 321 8.19 -0.74 12.07
N CYS A 322 9.45 -0.29 12.16
CA CYS A 322 10.52 -0.73 11.28
C CYS A 322 10.67 -2.27 11.23
N ALA A 323 10.52 -2.93 12.38
CA ALA A 323 10.65 -4.37 12.54
C ALA A 323 9.52 -5.19 11.88
N VAL A 324 8.35 -4.58 11.70
CA VAL A 324 7.16 -5.20 11.10
C VAL A 324 6.73 -4.48 9.82
N SER A 325 7.58 -3.58 9.33
CA SER A 325 7.23 -2.66 8.27
C SER A 325 7.08 -3.41 6.97
N THR A 326 5.96 -3.16 6.31
CA THR A 326 5.81 -3.55 4.92
C THR A 326 6.29 -2.47 3.99
N LEU A 327 6.80 -1.32 4.44
CA LEU A 327 7.22 -0.17 3.60
C LEU A 327 8.72 -0.04 3.45
N ILE A 328 9.47 -0.26 4.52
CA ILE A 328 10.91 -0.06 4.58
C ILE A 328 11.57 -1.28 5.21
N VAL A 329 12.83 -1.50 4.86
CA VAL A 329 13.67 -2.51 5.52
C VAL A 329 14.01 -2.07 6.94
N GLN A 330 14.16 -3.04 7.85
CA GLN A 330 14.41 -2.78 9.27
C GLN A 330 15.66 -1.93 9.53
N ASP A 331 16.67 -2.01 8.66
CA ASP A 331 17.95 -1.29 8.80
C ASP A 331 17.99 0.08 8.09
N ALA A 332 16.86 0.53 7.54
CA ALA A 332 16.79 1.78 6.77
C ALA A 332 17.27 3.00 7.57
N PHE A 333 16.93 3.08 8.86
CA PHE A 333 17.32 4.18 9.73
C PHE A 333 18.81 4.17 10.07
N ILE A 334 19.37 2.98 10.37
CA ILE A 334 20.80 2.79 10.69
C ILE A 334 21.65 3.16 9.48
N ARG A 335 21.32 2.61 8.29
CA ARG A 335 22.12 2.83 7.08
C ARG A 335 22.13 4.28 6.62
N ARG A 336 21.05 5.02 6.86
CA ARG A 336 20.88 6.39 6.36
C ARG A 336 21.15 7.47 7.39
N ARG A 337 21.47 7.09 8.64
CA ARG A 337 21.64 8.03 9.77
C ARG A 337 20.48 9.04 9.86
N ILE A 338 19.26 8.56 9.60
CA ILE A 338 18.09 9.45 9.61
C ILE A 338 17.87 9.89 11.06
N PRO A 339 17.88 11.20 11.35
CA PRO A 339 17.62 11.69 12.69
C PRO A 339 16.18 11.33 13.05
N ILE A 340 16.05 10.55 14.13
CA ILE A 340 14.75 10.20 14.70
C ILE A 340 14.38 11.32 15.67
N PRO A 341 13.18 11.91 15.56
CA PRO A 341 12.69 12.86 16.54
C PRO A 341 12.73 12.23 17.93
N SER A 342 13.29 12.93 18.91
CA SER A 342 13.21 12.46 20.29
C SER A 342 11.75 12.44 20.71
N ILE A 343 11.25 11.28 21.13
CA ILE A 343 9.86 11.11 21.60
C ILE A 343 9.76 11.76 22.99
N HIS A 344 9.79 13.08 23.05
CA HIS A 344 9.57 13.87 24.25
C HIS A 344 8.14 14.39 24.22
N TYR A 345 7.27 13.80 25.03
CA TYR A 345 5.93 14.33 25.21
C TYR A 345 5.90 15.39 26.30
N VAL A 346 5.22 16.50 25.98
CA VAL A 346 4.75 17.51 26.93
C VAL A 346 3.86 16.77 27.94
N ARG A 347 4.29 16.75 29.22
CA ARG A 347 3.43 16.30 30.33
C ARG A 347 2.14 17.12 30.27
N ARG A 348 0.99 16.42 30.37
CA ARG A 348 -0.35 16.99 30.35
C ARG A 348 -0.48 18.25 31.20
#